data_AF-A0A4Q2ZMS4-F1
#
_entry.id   AF-A0A4Q2ZMS4-F1
#
_cell.length_a   1.000
_cell.length_b   1.000
_cell.length_c   1.000
_cell.angle_alpha   90.00
_cell.angle_beta   90.00
_cell.angle_gamma   90.00
#
_symmetry.space_group_name_H-M   'P 1'
#
loop_
_entity.id
_entity.type
_entity.pdbx_description
1 polymer ?
#
loop_
_entity_poly.entity_id
_entity_poly.type
_entity_poly.pdbx_seq_one_letter_code
_entity_poly.pdbx_strand_id
1 'polypeptide(L)'
;MKQSYPVLPLRDIVVFPHMIVPLFVGRDKSVAALEAAMADDKEIFLVAQLDPAQDDPSRDDLYDTGVSAEVLQLLKLPDGTVRVLVAGKERGALNTLVESGAYLTASVDPVEETVVEGTEVQALMRSVVDQFENYAKLNRKLPAETAVQLSEIDEASRLADAVAANIAVKVADKQSLLVETNPQKRLEMVFAFMEGELGVLQVEKKIRSRVKRQMEKTQREYYLNEQLKAIQRELGNEGEEGDGDEIAELTQKIATLKLSKEARTKATAELKKLKTMAPM
;
A
#
# COMPACT_ATOMS: atom_id res chain seq x y z
N MET A 1 14.44 17.34 29.40
CA MET A 1 14.38 15.93 29.00
C MET A 1 14.92 15.04 30.11
N LYS A 2 14.30 13.88 30.29
CA LYS A 2 14.81 12.82 31.17
C LYS A 2 16.00 12.16 30.47
N GLN A 3 17.02 11.74 31.20
CA GLN A 3 18.23 11.14 30.57
C GLN A 3 18.03 9.66 30.21
N SER A 4 16.93 9.03 30.64
CA SER A 4 16.66 7.60 30.49
C SER A 4 15.17 7.35 30.26
N TYR A 5 14.84 6.56 29.24
CA TYR A 5 13.48 6.25 28.82
C TYR A 5 13.27 4.73 28.68
N PRO A 6 12.10 4.18 29.07
CA PRO A 6 11.68 2.85 28.64
C PRO A 6 11.59 2.80 27.11
N VAL A 7 12.16 1.76 26.50
CA VAL A 7 12.26 1.64 25.04
C VAL A 7 11.19 0.71 24.50
N LEU A 8 10.53 1.14 23.43
CA LEU A 8 9.61 0.31 22.66
C LEU A 8 10.13 0.16 21.22
N PRO A 9 10.75 -0.99 20.90
CA PRO A 9 11.17 -1.31 19.54
C PRO A 9 9.97 -1.49 18.60
N LEU A 10 9.98 -0.81 17.46
CA LEU A 10 8.92 -0.84 16.45
C LEU A 10 9.39 -1.60 15.22
N ARG A 11 8.58 -2.55 14.73
CA ARG A 11 8.94 -3.40 13.59
C ARG A 11 8.71 -2.72 12.23
N ASP A 12 7.48 -2.29 11.99
CA ASP A 12 7.03 -1.88 10.65
C ASP A 12 6.62 -0.41 10.56
N ILE A 13 6.97 0.40 11.56
CA ILE A 13 6.55 1.79 11.63
C ILE A 13 7.64 2.68 12.22
N VAL A 14 7.80 3.85 11.61
CA VAL A 14 8.58 4.97 12.14
C VAL A 14 7.57 6.03 12.60
N VAL A 15 7.69 6.44 13.86
CA VAL A 15 6.87 7.52 14.43
C VAL A 15 7.63 8.83 14.29
N PHE A 16 6.93 9.89 13.91
CA PHE A 16 7.48 11.24 13.79
C PHE A 16 7.01 12.12 14.95
N PRO A 17 7.71 13.23 15.25
CA PRO A 17 7.20 14.28 16.15
C PRO A 17 5.77 14.70 15.80
N HIS A 18 4.96 14.97 16.83
CA HIS A 18 3.54 15.35 16.75
C HIS A 18 2.60 14.30 16.14
N MET A 19 3.11 13.16 15.69
CA MET A 19 2.29 12.07 15.17
C MET A 19 1.59 11.34 16.33
N ILE A 20 0.26 11.19 16.21
CA ILE A 20 -0.53 10.36 17.12
C ILE A 20 -0.83 9.04 16.42
N VAL A 21 -0.42 7.92 17.01
CA VAL A 21 -0.59 6.60 16.41
C VAL A 21 -0.99 5.54 17.43
N PRO A 22 -1.99 4.69 17.12
CA PRO A 22 -2.28 3.51 17.94
C PRO A 22 -1.26 2.41 17.64
N LEU A 23 -0.64 1.87 18.68
CA LEU A 23 0.27 0.72 18.62
C LEU A 23 -0.35 -0.48 19.32
N PHE A 24 -0.08 -1.67 18.78
CA PHE A 24 -0.46 -2.95 19.36
C PHE A 24 0.80 -3.65 19.88
N VAL A 25 0.83 -3.91 21.17
CA VAL A 25 2.00 -4.46 21.87
C VAL A 25 1.62 -5.79 22.50
N GLY A 26 2.35 -6.85 22.13
CA GLY A 26 2.11 -8.20 22.64
C GLY A 26 3.34 -8.88 23.25
N ARG A 27 4.54 -8.29 23.16
CA ARG A 27 5.75 -8.84 23.78
C ARG A 27 5.79 -8.47 25.25
N ASP A 28 6.06 -9.44 26.13
CA ASP A 28 6.10 -9.24 27.58
C ASP A 28 7.03 -8.08 27.99
N LYS A 29 8.24 -8.01 27.43
CA LYS A 29 9.19 -6.91 27.71
C LYS A 29 8.64 -5.53 27.33
N SER A 30 7.92 -5.46 26.22
CA SER A 30 7.32 -4.21 25.73
C SER A 30 6.09 -3.80 26.54
N VAL A 31 5.29 -4.77 27.00
CA VAL A 31 4.17 -4.51 27.91
C VAL A 31 4.71 -4.01 29.26
N ALA A 32 5.76 -4.63 29.79
CA ALA A 32 6.43 -4.20 31.02
C ALA A 32 7.01 -2.78 30.88
N ALA A 33 7.59 -2.43 29.74
CA ALA A 33 8.08 -1.07 29.46
C ALA A 33 6.96 -0.03 29.53
N LEU A 34 5.80 -0.34 28.94
CA LEU A 34 4.63 0.55 28.95
C LEU A 34 4.05 0.71 30.37
N GLU A 35 3.96 -0.38 31.14
CA GLU A 35 3.50 -0.32 32.53
C GLU A 35 4.44 0.51 33.42
N ALA A 36 5.75 0.34 33.24
CA ALA A 36 6.76 1.12 33.94
C ALA A 36 6.66 2.61 33.58
N ALA A 37 6.51 2.94 32.29
CA ALA A 37 6.32 4.32 31.85
C ALA A 37 5.05 4.95 32.44
N MET A 38 3.95 4.20 32.49
CA MET A 38 2.68 4.66 33.06
C MET A 38 2.73 4.93 34.57
N ALA A 39 3.65 4.28 35.30
CA ALA A 39 3.86 4.48 36.73
C ALA A 39 4.76 5.69 37.06
N ASP A 40 5.36 6.30 36.04
CA ASP A 40 6.37 7.35 36.12
C ASP A 40 5.88 8.56 35.29
N ASP A 41 6.65 9.05 34.30
CA ASP A 41 6.32 10.28 33.58
C ASP A 41 5.44 10.08 32.33
N LYS A 42 4.97 8.85 32.07
CA LYS A 42 4.25 8.44 30.83
C LYS A 42 5.03 8.68 29.54
N GLU A 43 6.34 8.86 29.63
CA GLU A 43 7.21 9.01 28.47
C GLU A 43 7.91 7.70 28.13
N ILE A 44 7.99 7.41 26.84
CA ILE A 44 8.70 6.26 26.27
C ILE A 44 9.56 6.71 25.10
N PHE A 45 10.53 5.89 24.73
CA PHE A 45 11.31 6.11 23.52
C PHE A 45 10.94 5.07 22.46
N LEU A 46 10.51 5.57 21.30
CA LEU A 46 10.12 4.77 20.15
C LEU A 46 11.27 4.73 19.15
N VAL A 47 11.70 3.53 18.79
CA VAL A 47 12.80 3.32 17.85
C VAL A 47 12.48 2.17 16.91
N ALA A 48 12.74 2.36 15.61
CA ALA A 48 12.52 1.31 14.63
C ALA A 48 13.61 0.23 14.72
N GLN A 49 13.23 -1.00 14.36
CA GLN A 49 14.14 -2.14 14.21
C GLN A 49 14.69 -2.19 12.78
N LEU A 50 15.93 -2.67 12.64
CA LEU A 50 16.54 -2.94 11.34
C LEU A 50 15.90 -4.16 10.68
N ASP A 51 15.69 -5.23 11.47
CA ASP A 51 14.99 -6.44 11.04
C ASP A 51 13.65 -6.60 11.80
N PRO A 52 12.49 -6.44 11.12
CA PRO A 52 11.18 -6.66 11.70
C PRO A 52 10.94 -8.07 12.25
N ALA A 53 11.71 -9.07 11.80
CA ALA A 53 11.57 -10.46 12.23
C ALA A 53 12.22 -10.74 13.59
N GLN A 54 13.08 -9.84 14.09
CA GLN A 54 13.82 -10.06 15.32
C GLN A 54 12.94 -9.85 16.56
N ASP A 55 12.83 -10.87 17.40
CA ASP A 55 11.91 -10.86 18.55
C ASP A 55 12.44 -10.19 19.81
N ASP A 56 13.74 -10.26 20.04
CA ASP A 56 14.42 -9.62 21.16
C ASP A 56 15.59 -8.80 20.60
N PRO A 57 15.32 -7.60 20.04
CA PRO A 57 16.34 -6.81 19.37
C PRO A 57 17.37 -6.28 20.37
N SER A 58 18.64 -6.51 20.07
CA SER A 58 19.77 -5.91 20.77
C SER A 58 20.01 -4.47 20.31
N ARG A 59 20.99 -3.77 20.90
CA ARG A 59 21.34 -2.39 20.51
C ARG A 59 21.68 -2.27 19.03
N ASP A 60 22.35 -3.26 18.46
CA ASP A 60 22.82 -3.26 17.08
C ASP A 60 21.70 -3.59 16.08
N ASP A 61 20.55 -4.07 16.56
CA ASP A 61 19.36 -4.37 15.76
C ASP A 61 18.39 -3.17 15.66
N LEU A 62 18.73 -2.03 16.28
CA LEU A 62 17.91 -0.82 16.36
C LEU A 62 18.58 0.33 15.60
N TYR A 63 17.76 1.22 15.05
CA TYR A 63 18.27 2.48 14.52
C TYR A 63 18.78 3.41 15.62
N ASP A 64 19.71 4.29 15.26
CA ASP A 64 20.33 5.24 16.19
C ASP A 64 19.43 6.43 16.52
N THR A 65 18.44 6.73 15.69
CA THR A 65 17.51 7.85 15.90
C THR A 65 16.09 7.33 16.06
N GLY A 66 15.42 7.83 17.09
CA GLY A 66 14.02 7.54 17.38
C GLY A 66 13.29 8.80 17.81
N VAL A 67 12.11 8.61 18.41
CA VAL A 67 11.26 9.69 18.89
C VAL A 67 10.84 9.42 20.33
N SER A 68 11.04 10.41 21.20
CA SER A 68 10.41 10.41 22.52
C SER A 68 8.91 10.59 22.32
N ALA A 69 8.10 9.84 23.05
CA ALA A 69 6.66 9.87 22.90
C ALA A 69 5.97 9.81 24.26
N GLU A 70 4.80 10.43 24.35
CA GLU A 70 3.93 10.34 25.50
C GLU A 70 2.84 9.30 25.28
N VAL A 71 2.60 8.49 26.31
CA VAL A 71 1.51 7.52 26.35
C VAL A 71 0.23 8.25 26.74
N LEU A 72 -0.65 8.46 25.77
CA LEU A 72 -1.94 9.12 25.96
C LEU A 72 -2.98 8.19 26.59
N GLN A 73 -3.03 6.94 26.12
CA GLN A 73 -4.02 5.96 26.56
C GLN A 73 -3.46 4.55 26.47
N LEU A 74 -3.76 3.72 27.48
CA LEU A 74 -3.42 2.30 27.50
C LEU A 74 -4.70 1.48 27.74
N LEU A 75 -4.96 0.51 26.86
CA LEU A 75 -6.08 -0.42 26.96
C LEU A 75 -5.57 -1.86 26.84
N LYS A 76 -5.73 -2.63 27.93
CA LYS A 76 -5.46 -4.07 27.91
C LYS A 76 -6.64 -4.81 27.28
N LEU A 77 -6.36 -5.63 26.27
CA LEU A 77 -7.35 -6.45 25.61
C LEU A 77 -7.47 -7.82 26.32
N PRO A 78 -8.61 -8.52 26.20
CA PRO A 78 -8.82 -9.81 26.86
C PRO A 78 -7.87 -10.92 26.41
N ASP A 79 -7.23 -10.77 25.26
CA ASP A 79 -6.25 -11.70 24.68
C ASP A 79 -4.84 -11.53 25.27
N GLY A 80 -4.64 -10.59 26.20
CA GLY A 80 -3.35 -10.28 26.81
C GLY A 80 -2.54 -9.24 26.05
N THR A 81 -2.98 -8.82 24.86
CA THR A 81 -2.31 -7.73 24.13
C THR A 81 -2.70 -6.37 24.69
N VAL A 82 -1.81 -5.40 24.52
CA VAL A 82 -2.04 -4.02 24.95
C VAL A 82 -2.14 -3.12 23.73
N ARG A 83 -3.27 -2.43 23.61
CA ARG A 83 -3.44 -1.34 22.65
C ARG A 83 -3.09 -0.03 23.34
N VAL A 84 -2.11 0.68 22.82
CA VAL A 84 -1.65 1.96 23.36
C VAL A 84 -1.79 3.06 22.32
N LEU A 85 -2.19 4.25 22.73
CA LEU A 85 -2.17 5.45 21.90
C LEU A 85 -1.00 6.33 22.35
N VAL A 86 -0.11 6.64 21.43
CA VAL A 86 1.10 7.41 21.71
C VAL A 86 1.15 8.67 20.85
N ALA A 87 1.72 9.75 21.40
CA ALA A 87 1.99 10.99 20.69
C ALA A 87 3.50 11.25 20.66
N GLY A 88 4.09 11.30 19.46
CA GLY A 88 5.49 11.69 19.28
C GLY A 88 5.73 13.11 19.76
N LYS A 89 6.84 13.35 20.46
CA LYS A 89 7.27 14.65 20.97
C LYS A 89 8.45 15.18 20.18
N GLU A 90 9.62 14.60 20.38
CA GLU A 90 10.87 15.13 19.85
C GLU A 90 11.78 14.00 19.36
N ARG A 91 12.65 14.31 18.39
CA ARG A 91 13.69 13.39 17.94
C ARG A 91 14.73 13.19 19.04
N GLY A 92 15.22 11.95 19.16
CA GLY A 92 16.29 11.62 20.07
C GLY A 92 17.29 10.65 19.45
N ALA A 93 18.55 10.81 19.81
CA ALA A 93 19.62 9.88 19.49
C ALA A 93 19.74 8.84 20.61
N LEU A 94 19.63 7.57 20.25
CA LEU A 94 19.76 6.44 21.17
C LEU A 94 21.26 6.17 21.41
N ASN A 95 21.74 6.47 22.62
CA ASN A 95 23.14 6.27 22.98
C ASN A 95 23.39 4.86 23.49
N THR A 96 22.86 4.58 24.67
CA THR A 96 23.05 3.30 25.37
C THR A 96 21.71 2.60 25.52
N LEU A 97 21.71 1.28 25.40
CA LEU A 97 20.56 0.41 25.67
C LEU A 97 20.95 -0.54 26.78
N VAL A 98 20.17 -0.54 27.86
CA VAL A 98 20.41 -1.36 29.05
C VAL A 98 19.13 -2.11 29.40
N GLU A 99 19.26 -3.41 29.63
CA GLU A 99 18.18 -4.22 30.17
C GLU A 99 18.03 -3.94 31.67
N SER A 100 16.88 -3.39 32.07
CA SER A 100 16.58 -3.03 33.46
C SER A 100 15.45 -3.92 33.98
N GLY A 101 15.82 -5.13 34.38
CA GLY A 101 14.88 -6.11 34.92
C GLY A 101 13.99 -6.71 33.83
N ALA A 102 12.73 -6.26 33.74
CA ALA A 102 11.74 -6.85 32.84
C ALA A 102 11.60 -6.12 31.49
N TYR A 103 12.30 -5.02 31.27
CA TYR A 103 12.20 -4.20 30.06
C TYR A 103 13.51 -3.50 29.71
N LEU A 104 13.56 -2.93 28.50
CA LEU A 104 14.70 -2.18 27.98
C LEU A 104 14.58 -0.69 28.34
N THR A 105 15.71 -0.10 28.70
CA THR A 105 15.85 1.33 28.98
C THR A 105 16.98 1.89 28.12
N ALA A 106 16.81 3.09 27.59
CA ALA A 106 17.86 3.75 26.83
C ALA A 106 18.15 5.15 27.34
N SER A 107 19.42 5.54 27.27
CA SER A 107 19.81 6.93 27.36
C SER A 107 19.66 7.61 26.01
N VAL A 108 18.96 8.74 26.01
CA VAL A 108 18.56 9.45 24.79
C VAL A 108 19.01 10.90 24.89
N ASP A 109 19.74 11.36 23.88
CA ASP A 109 20.08 12.78 23.74
C ASP A 109 19.14 13.45 22.74
N PRO A 110 18.71 14.71 22.99
CA PRO A 110 17.92 15.46 22.04
C PRO A 110 18.70 15.66 20.74
N VAL A 111 17.99 15.55 19.61
CA VAL A 111 18.54 15.92 18.30
C VAL A 111 18.14 17.37 18.01
N GLU A 112 19.11 18.27 17.96
CA GLU A 112 18.87 19.66 17.58
C GLU A 112 18.65 19.78 16.07
N GLU A 113 17.62 20.53 15.70
CA GLU A 113 17.30 20.83 14.31
C GLU A 113 17.83 22.20 13.91
N THR A 114 18.22 22.33 12.64
CA THR A 114 18.58 23.64 12.10
C THR A 114 17.32 24.45 11.85
N VAL A 115 17.29 25.70 12.33
CA VAL A 115 16.24 26.64 11.97
C VAL A 115 16.44 27.07 10.51
N VAL A 116 15.42 26.87 9.70
CA VAL A 116 15.41 27.29 8.29
C VAL A 116 14.25 28.24 8.06
N GLU A 117 14.55 29.40 7.49
CA GLU A 117 13.59 30.44 7.16
C GLU A 117 13.95 31.05 5.81
N GLY A 118 12.97 31.61 5.13
CA GLY A 118 13.18 32.31 3.87
C GLY A 118 12.06 32.05 2.86
N THR A 119 12.05 32.87 1.81
CA THR A 119 11.06 32.79 0.74
C THR A 119 11.15 31.49 -0.07
N GLU A 120 12.35 30.93 -0.20
CA GLU A 120 12.58 29.65 -0.88
C GLU A 120 11.96 28.48 -0.12
N VAL A 121 12.17 28.40 1.21
CA VAL A 121 11.56 27.37 2.08
C VAL A 121 10.04 27.47 2.01
N GLN A 122 9.49 28.67 2.08
CA GLN A 122 8.03 28.90 1.97
C GLN A 122 7.48 28.50 0.59
N ALA A 123 8.24 28.71 -0.50
CA ALA A 123 7.87 28.23 -1.82
C ALA A 123 7.87 26.70 -1.88
N LEU A 124 8.89 26.06 -1.32
CA LEU A 124 9.01 24.60 -1.24
C LEU A 124 7.88 23.98 -0.42
N MET A 125 7.53 24.57 0.73
CA MET A 125 6.40 24.12 1.55
C MET A 125 5.09 24.10 0.76
N ARG A 126 4.80 25.15 -0.02
CA ARG A 126 3.63 25.19 -0.90
C ARG A 126 3.67 24.07 -1.95
N SER A 127 4.82 23.85 -2.58
CA SER A 127 4.99 22.75 -3.54
C SER A 127 4.78 21.38 -2.90
N VAL A 128 5.26 21.16 -1.67
CA VAL A 128 5.05 19.92 -0.91
C VAL A 128 3.56 19.70 -0.61
N VAL A 129 2.83 20.74 -0.19
CA VAL A 129 1.39 20.66 0.06
C VAL A 129 0.62 20.33 -1.22
N ASP A 130 0.88 21.06 -2.32
CA ASP A 130 0.25 20.82 -3.63
C ASP A 130 0.51 19.38 -4.12
N GLN A 131 1.73 18.88 -3.91
CA GLN A 131 2.08 17.52 -4.27
C GLN A 131 1.39 16.48 -3.38
N PHE A 132 1.30 16.75 -2.08
CA PHE A 132 0.59 15.89 -1.15
C PHE A 132 -0.91 15.82 -1.49
N GLU A 133 -1.54 16.92 -1.89
CA GLU A 133 -2.92 16.90 -2.38
C GLU A 133 -3.10 15.94 -3.57
N ASN A 134 -2.17 15.97 -4.53
CA ASN A 134 -2.20 15.08 -5.68
C ASN A 134 -2.01 13.61 -5.26
N TYR A 135 -1.11 13.38 -4.29
CA TYR A 135 -0.89 12.07 -3.67
C TYR A 135 -2.17 11.56 -2.98
N ALA A 136 -2.80 12.36 -2.13
CA ALA A 136 -4.02 12.01 -1.41
C ALA A 136 -5.20 11.70 -2.36
N LYS A 137 -5.33 12.44 -3.48
CA LYS A 137 -6.38 12.18 -4.51
C LYS A 137 -6.25 10.79 -5.14
N LEU A 138 -5.03 10.25 -5.26
CA LEU A 138 -4.78 8.93 -5.84
C LEU A 138 -4.74 7.83 -4.78
N ASN A 139 -4.30 8.14 -3.57
CA ASN A 139 -4.27 7.22 -2.44
C ASN A 139 -5.60 7.21 -1.68
N ARG A 140 -6.49 6.27 -2.04
CA ARG A 140 -7.84 6.12 -1.46
C ARG A 140 -7.89 5.84 0.05
N LYS A 141 -6.76 5.58 0.71
CA LYS A 141 -6.70 5.35 2.16
C LYS A 141 -6.61 6.66 2.96
N LEU A 142 -6.24 7.77 2.33
CA LEU A 142 -6.10 9.05 3.01
C LEU A 142 -7.41 9.86 2.96
N PRO A 143 -7.88 10.41 4.10
CA PRO A 143 -8.97 11.38 4.12
C PRO A 143 -8.59 12.64 3.31
N ALA A 144 -9.56 13.20 2.59
CA ALA A 144 -9.33 14.44 1.83
C ALA A 144 -8.98 15.63 2.74
N GLU A 145 -9.45 15.61 3.98
CA GLU A 145 -9.21 16.65 4.99
C GLU A 145 -7.74 16.72 5.43
N THR A 146 -6.97 15.63 5.31
CA THR A 146 -5.57 15.60 5.73
C THR A 146 -4.72 16.62 4.96
N ALA A 147 -4.99 16.83 3.67
CA ALA A 147 -4.24 17.82 2.90
C ALA A 147 -4.55 19.27 3.34
N VAL A 148 -5.78 19.54 3.76
CA VAL A 148 -6.18 20.85 4.31
C VAL A 148 -5.50 21.09 5.65
N GLN A 149 -5.43 20.09 6.52
CA GLN A 149 -4.73 20.22 7.80
C GLN A 149 -3.23 20.48 7.62
N LEU A 150 -2.60 19.88 6.60
CA LEU A 150 -1.19 20.10 6.31
C LEU A 150 -0.92 21.49 5.73
N SER A 151 -1.86 22.08 4.99
CA SER A 151 -1.69 23.43 4.42
C SER A 151 -1.74 24.55 5.47
N GLU A 152 -2.27 24.26 6.66
CA GLU A 152 -2.31 25.17 7.81
C GLU A 152 -0.99 25.16 8.62
N ILE A 153 -0.01 24.31 8.28
CA ILE A 153 1.26 24.22 9.00
C ILE A 153 2.27 25.23 8.44
N ASP A 154 2.60 26.24 9.26
CA ASP A 154 3.54 27.31 8.89
C ASP A 154 5.03 26.98 9.15
N GLU A 155 5.31 25.88 9.86
CA GLU A 155 6.67 25.46 10.22
C GLU A 155 7.18 24.33 9.32
N ALA A 156 8.31 24.55 8.64
CA ALA A 156 8.90 23.61 7.69
C ALA A 156 9.17 22.22 8.30
N SER A 157 9.68 22.17 9.54
CA SER A 157 9.97 20.91 10.23
C SER A 157 8.71 20.09 10.49
N ARG A 158 7.69 20.74 11.08
CA ARG A 158 6.40 20.11 11.33
C ARG A 158 5.71 19.64 10.06
N LEU A 159 5.77 20.43 8.99
CA LEU A 159 5.17 20.06 7.71
C LEU A 159 5.84 18.81 7.14
N ALA A 160 7.18 18.79 7.11
CA ALA A 160 7.93 17.64 6.61
C ALA A 160 7.58 16.36 7.39
N ASP A 161 7.48 16.45 8.72
CA ASP A 161 7.16 15.32 9.60
C ASP A 161 5.73 14.83 9.43
N ALA A 162 4.77 15.77 9.36
CA ALA A 162 3.37 15.45 9.17
C ALA A 162 3.12 14.82 7.80
N VAL A 163 3.81 15.25 6.74
CA VAL A 163 3.75 14.60 5.44
C VAL A 163 4.43 13.23 5.47
N ALA A 164 5.62 13.10 6.07
CA ALA A 164 6.34 11.84 6.21
C ALA A 164 5.54 10.75 6.96
N ALA A 165 4.75 11.16 7.95
CA ALA A 165 3.83 10.29 8.67
C ALA A 165 2.74 9.69 7.76
N ASN A 166 2.28 10.44 6.77
CA ASN A 166 1.13 10.08 5.91
C ASN A 166 1.51 9.42 4.57
N ILE A 167 2.77 9.51 4.12
CA ILE A 167 3.22 8.83 2.91
C ILE A 167 3.49 7.34 3.16
N ALA A 168 3.19 6.51 2.16
CA ALA A 168 3.34 5.05 2.23
C ALA A 168 4.67 4.58 1.64
N VAL A 169 5.79 4.96 2.25
CA VAL A 169 7.15 4.53 1.87
C VAL A 169 7.72 3.51 2.85
N LYS A 170 8.83 2.87 2.48
CA LYS A 170 9.49 1.84 3.31
C LYS A 170 10.05 2.42 4.60
N VAL A 171 10.20 1.58 5.63
CA VAL A 171 10.77 1.96 6.94
C VAL A 171 12.13 2.62 6.78
N ALA A 172 13.03 2.08 5.95
CA ALA A 172 14.34 2.66 5.70
C ALA A 172 14.27 4.10 5.15
N ASP A 173 13.34 4.35 4.21
CA ASP A 173 13.13 5.68 3.64
C ASP A 173 12.55 6.65 4.69
N LYS A 174 11.56 6.20 5.47
CA LYS A 174 11.02 6.99 6.59
C LYS A 174 12.09 7.29 7.64
N GLN A 175 12.97 6.34 7.91
CA GLN A 175 14.06 6.54 8.85
C GLN A 175 15.08 7.56 8.34
N SER A 176 15.38 7.56 7.04
CA SER A 176 16.22 8.61 6.43
C SER A 176 15.64 10.01 6.62
N LEU A 177 14.31 10.15 6.57
CA LEU A 177 13.61 11.41 6.85
C LEU A 177 13.67 11.79 8.34
N LEU A 178 13.59 10.81 9.24
CA LEU A 178 13.68 11.05 10.67
C LEU A 178 15.07 11.56 11.08
N VAL A 179 16.12 11.01 10.45
CA VAL A 179 17.53 11.34 10.73
C VAL A 179 17.94 12.71 10.17
N GLU A 180 17.32 13.18 9.08
CA GLU A 180 17.67 14.47 8.47
C GLU A 180 17.26 15.65 9.38
N THR A 181 18.26 16.35 9.91
CA THR A 181 18.08 17.45 10.87
C THR A 181 17.77 18.79 10.19
N ASN A 182 18.00 18.90 8.87
CA ASN A 182 17.67 20.10 8.10
C ASN A 182 16.25 20.01 7.52
N PRO A 183 15.30 20.86 7.97
CA PRO A 183 13.91 20.78 7.50
C PRO A 183 13.75 21.07 6.01
N GLN A 184 14.57 21.94 5.41
CA GLN A 184 14.49 22.21 3.97
C GLN A 184 14.86 20.96 3.16
N LYS A 185 15.96 20.29 3.52
CA LYS A 185 16.33 19.01 2.89
C LYS A 185 15.26 17.95 3.11
N ARG A 186 14.69 17.90 4.32
CA ARG A 186 13.62 16.94 4.64
C ARG A 186 12.39 17.18 3.75
N LEU A 187 12.00 18.44 3.50
CA LEU A 187 10.94 18.79 2.55
C LEU A 187 11.27 18.33 1.12
N GLU A 188 12.50 18.54 0.65
CA GLU A 188 12.96 18.06 -0.67
C GLU A 188 12.88 16.53 -0.78
N MET A 189 13.34 15.81 0.24
CA MET A 189 13.28 14.35 0.29
C MET A 189 11.83 13.85 0.27
N VAL A 190 10.96 14.43 1.09
CA VAL A 190 9.53 14.06 1.13
C VAL A 190 8.87 14.34 -0.22
N PHE A 191 9.18 15.46 -0.87
CA PHE A 191 8.70 15.78 -2.21
C PHE A 191 9.11 14.69 -3.22
N ALA A 192 10.39 14.31 -3.24
CA ALA A 192 10.91 13.28 -4.15
C ALA A 192 10.28 11.91 -3.89
N PHE A 193 10.09 11.52 -2.63
CA PHE A 193 9.40 10.28 -2.28
C PHE A 193 7.94 10.27 -2.76
N MET A 194 7.23 11.40 -2.61
CA MET A 194 5.87 11.53 -3.13
C MET A 194 5.82 11.43 -4.66
N GLU A 195 6.78 12.04 -5.37
CA GLU A 195 6.87 11.91 -6.84
C GLU A 195 7.03 10.45 -7.28
N GLY A 196 7.93 9.70 -6.64
CA GLY A 196 8.12 8.28 -6.91
C GLY A 196 6.85 7.47 -6.71
N GLU A 197 6.20 7.63 -5.56
CA GLU A 197 4.97 6.92 -5.21
C GLU A 197 3.78 7.29 -6.12
N LEU A 198 3.66 8.57 -6.50
CA LEU A 198 2.66 9.02 -7.46
C LEU A 198 2.81 8.32 -8.80
N GLY A 199 4.04 8.16 -9.29
CA GLY A 199 4.33 7.40 -10.51
C GLY A 199 3.81 5.96 -10.44
N VAL A 200 4.08 5.27 -9.32
CA VAL A 200 3.60 3.91 -9.07
C VAL A 200 2.06 3.86 -9.05
N LEU A 201 1.41 4.73 -8.28
CA LEU A 201 -0.05 4.79 -8.16
C LEU A 201 -0.75 5.07 -9.49
N GLN A 202 -0.15 5.91 -10.35
CA GLN A 202 -0.67 6.18 -11.69
C GLN A 202 -0.61 4.95 -12.59
N VAL A 203 0.49 4.20 -12.56
CA VAL A 203 0.64 2.94 -13.31
C VAL A 203 -0.36 1.91 -12.82
N GLU A 204 -0.50 1.73 -11.51
CA GLU A 204 -1.49 0.83 -10.91
C GLU A 204 -2.93 1.19 -11.34
N LYS A 205 -3.28 2.48 -11.32
CA LYS A 205 -4.59 2.97 -11.77
C LYS A 205 -4.83 2.63 -13.24
N LYS A 206 -3.82 2.77 -14.10
CA LYS A 206 -3.90 2.42 -15.53
C LYS A 206 -4.09 0.92 -15.74
N ILE A 207 -3.35 0.08 -15.01
CA ILE A 207 -3.51 -1.38 -15.04
C ILE A 207 -4.91 -1.78 -14.58
N ARG A 208 -5.37 -1.27 -13.43
CA ARG A 208 -6.70 -1.55 -12.89
C ARG A 208 -7.82 -1.17 -13.86
N SER A 209 -7.69 -0.02 -14.53
CA SER A 209 -8.66 0.42 -15.54
C SER A 209 -8.68 -0.52 -16.75
N ARG A 210 -7.51 -0.98 -17.23
CA ARG A 210 -7.42 -1.92 -18.35
C ARG A 210 -8.04 -3.28 -18.00
N VAL A 211 -7.73 -3.82 -16.82
CA VAL A 211 -8.31 -5.08 -16.33
C VAL A 211 -9.83 -4.96 -16.20
N LYS A 212 -10.34 -3.86 -15.63
CA LYS A 212 -11.78 -3.63 -15.50
C LYS A 212 -12.49 -3.63 -16.87
N ARG A 213 -11.96 -2.90 -17.85
CA ARG A 213 -12.52 -2.87 -19.22
C ARG A 213 -12.52 -4.24 -19.88
N GLN A 214 -11.46 -5.03 -19.69
CA GLN A 214 -11.38 -6.38 -20.22
C GLN A 214 -12.42 -7.30 -19.57
N MET A 215 -12.59 -7.24 -18.25
CA MET A 215 -13.62 -8.01 -17.55
C MET A 215 -15.04 -7.63 -17.99
N GLU A 216 -15.33 -6.33 -18.11
CA GLU A 216 -16.63 -5.84 -18.60
C GLU A 216 -16.93 -6.35 -20.02
N LYS A 217 -15.91 -6.39 -20.89
CA LYS A 217 -16.04 -6.94 -22.25
C LYS A 217 -16.34 -8.44 -22.20
N THR A 218 -15.57 -9.22 -21.44
CA THR A 218 -15.77 -10.67 -21.32
C THR A 218 -17.13 -11.02 -20.70
N GLN A 219 -17.56 -10.30 -19.66
CA GLN A 219 -18.89 -10.48 -19.07
C GLN A 219 -20.01 -10.15 -20.06
N ARG A 220 -19.85 -9.07 -20.83
CA ARG A 220 -20.81 -8.71 -21.88
C ARG A 220 -20.88 -9.77 -22.97
N GLU A 221 -19.75 -10.26 -23.46
CA GLU A 221 -19.70 -11.33 -24.47
C GLU A 221 -20.32 -12.62 -23.95
N TYR A 222 -20.03 -13.01 -22.71
CA TYR A 222 -20.65 -14.17 -22.06
C TYR A 222 -22.17 -14.01 -21.98
N TYR A 223 -22.64 -12.84 -21.50
CA TYR A 223 -24.07 -12.55 -21.36
C TYR A 223 -24.80 -12.57 -22.71
N LEU A 224 -24.23 -11.93 -23.74
CA LEU A 224 -24.81 -11.91 -25.09
C LEU A 224 -24.87 -13.32 -25.71
N ASN A 225 -23.85 -14.15 -25.52
CA ASN A 225 -23.85 -15.53 -26.00
C ASN A 225 -24.91 -16.39 -25.31
N GLU A 226 -25.10 -16.23 -24.00
CA GLU A 226 -26.17 -16.93 -23.28
C GLU A 226 -27.56 -16.45 -23.72
N GLN A 227 -27.74 -15.14 -23.97
CA GLN A 227 -28.97 -14.61 -24.54
C GLN A 227 -29.26 -15.18 -25.93
N LEU A 228 -28.26 -15.27 -26.82
CA LEU A 228 -28.43 -15.87 -28.14
C LEU A 228 -28.85 -17.34 -28.05
N LYS A 229 -28.22 -18.13 -27.17
CA LYS A 229 -28.63 -19.53 -26.93
C LYS A 229 -30.06 -19.63 -26.40
N ALA A 230 -30.47 -18.73 -25.52
CA ALA A 230 -31.83 -18.71 -24.99
C ALA A 230 -32.86 -18.35 -26.08
N ILE A 231 -32.58 -17.35 -26.91
CA ILE A 231 -33.42 -16.96 -28.05
C ILE A 231 -33.53 -18.11 -29.06
N GLN A 232 -32.42 -18.79 -29.38
CA GLN A 232 -32.43 -19.97 -30.26
C GLN A 232 -33.31 -21.11 -29.71
N ARG A 233 -33.35 -21.29 -28.38
CA ARG A 233 -34.25 -22.26 -27.73
C ARG A 233 -35.72 -21.81 -27.77
N GLU A 234 -36.01 -20.53 -27.52
CA GLU A 234 -37.39 -20.00 -27.51
C GLU A 234 -38.01 -19.82 -28.90
N LEU A 235 -37.20 -19.54 -29.93
CA LEU A 235 -37.65 -19.47 -31.33
C LEU A 235 -38.04 -20.84 -31.91
N GLY A 236 -38.02 -21.90 -31.11
CA GLY A 236 -38.54 -23.21 -31.50
C GLY A 236 -37.60 -23.97 -32.44
N ASN A 237 -36.30 -23.70 -32.41
CA ASN A 237 -35.29 -24.52 -33.10
C ASN A 237 -34.98 -25.80 -32.30
N GLU A 238 -36.02 -26.53 -31.90
CA GLU A 238 -35.88 -27.94 -31.50
C GLU A 238 -35.63 -28.86 -32.71
N GLY A 239 -35.50 -28.33 -33.94
CA GLY A 239 -35.51 -29.14 -35.17
C GLY A 239 -34.53 -28.85 -36.31
N GLU A 240 -33.71 -27.78 -36.32
CA GLU A 240 -32.75 -27.57 -37.44
C GLU A 240 -31.35 -27.19 -36.93
N GLU A 241 -30.57 -28.24 -36.71
CA GLU A 241 -29.26 -28.48 -37.35
C GLU A 241 -28.52 -27.22 -37.81
N GLY A 242 -27.74 -26.62 -36.90
CA GLY A 242 -26.77 -25.60 -37.26
C GLY A 242 -25.69 -26.16 -38.19
N ASP A 243 -25.13 -25.30 -39.05
CA ASP A 243 -23.99 -25.44 -39.99
C ASP A 243 -22.96 -26.57 -39.75
N GLY A 244 -22.73 -26.98 -38.50
CA GLY A 244 -21.89 -28.12 -38.15
C GLY A 244 -22.43 -29.47 -38.62
N ASP A 245 -23.76 -29.67 -38.63
CA ASP A 245 -24.38 -30.96 -38.98
C ASP A 245 -24.54 -31.13 -40.50
N GLU A 246 -24.89 -30.09 -41.27
CA GLU A 246 -24.96 -30.19 -42.73
C GLU A 246 -23.60 -30.55 -43.35
N ILE A 247 -22.52 -29.98 -42.83
CA ILE A 247 -21.16 -30.29 -43.28
C ILE A 247 -20.78 -31.74 -42.91
N ALA A 248 -21.22 -32.22 -41.74
CA ALA A 248 -20.98 -33.60 -41.31
C ALA A 248 -21.80 -34.59 -42.15
N GLU A 249 -23.08 -34.31 -42.40
CA GLU A 249 -23.97 -35.06 -43.28
C GLU A 249 -23.43 -35.13 -44.71
N LEU A 250 -23.05 -34.01 -45.30
CA LEU A 250 -22.50 -33.95 -46.66
C LEU A 250 -21.19 -34.73 -46.74
N THR A 251 -20.37 -34.69 -45.69
CA THR A 251 -19.15 -35.51 -45.59
C THR A 251 -19.49 -37.00 -45.59
N GLN A 252 -20.50 -37.41 -44.84
CA GLN A 252 -20.93 -38.81 -44.77
C GLN A 252 -21.60 -39.29 -46.06
N LYS A 253 -22.42 -38.45 -46.72
CA LYS A 253 -23.04 -38.72 -48.02
C LYS A 253 -21.97 -38.91 -49.11
N ILE A 254 -20.94 -38.06 -49.16
CA ILE A 254 -19.82 -38.21 -50.12
C ILE A 254 -19.03 -39.51 -49.88
N ALA A 255 -18.89 -39.94 -48.61
CA ALA A 255 -18.19 -41.17 -48.24
C ALA A 255 -18.97 -42.44 -48.61
N THR A 256 -20.29 -42.43 -48.42
CA THR A 256 -21.17 -43.60 -48.59
C THR A 256 -21.71 -43.77 -50.01
N LEU A 257 -21.84 -42.68 -50.78
CA LEU A 257 -22.29 -42.74 -52.18
C LEU A 257 -21.24 -43.36 -53.09
N LYS A 258 -21.68 -44.24 -54.00
CA LYS A 258 -20.86 -44.82 -55.07
C LYS A 258 -20.65 -43.78 -56.19
N LEU A 259 -19.74 -42.85 -55.94
CA LEU A 259 -19.35 -41.80 -56.88
C LEU A 259 -18.21 -42.29 -57.79
N SER A 260 -18.18 -41.83 -59.03
CA SER A 260 -16.99 -41.95 -59.89
C SER A 260 -15.81 -41.16 -59.29
N LYS A 261 -14.58 -41.51 -59.67
CA LYS A 261 -13.36 -40.88 -59.12
C LYS A 261 -13.36 -39.35 -59.32
N GLU A 262 -13.79 -38.89 -60.50
CA GLU A 262 -13.92 -37.46 -60.81
C GLU A 262 -15.01 -36.76 -59.97
N ALA A 263 -16.17 -37.39 -59.79
CA ALA A 263 -17.28 -36.82 -59.03
C ALA A 263 -16.92 -36.67 -57.54
N ARG A 264 -16.25 -37.66 -56.95
CA ARG A 264 -15.79 -37.61 -55.56
C ARG A 264 -14.76 -36.49 -55.33
N THR A 265 -13.84 -36.29 -56.27
CA THR A 265 -12.84 -35.20 -56.19
C THR A 265 -13.49 -33.82 -56.29
N LYS A 266 -14.47 -33.63 -57.19
CA LYS A 266 -15.22 -32.36 -57.26
C LYS A 266 -16.04 -32.09 -55.99
N ALA A 267 -16.76 -33.09 -55.49
CA ALA A 267 -17.61 -32.93 -54.31
C ALA A 267 -16.80 -32.60 -53.03
N THR A 268 -15.63 -33.23 -52.86
CA THR A 268 -14.72 -32.92 -51.74
C THR A 268 -14.10 -31.52 -51.85
N ALA A 269 -13.81 -31.04 -53.06
CA ALA A 269 -13.30 -29.69 -53.28
C ALA A 269 -14.36 -28.61 -52.96
N GLU A 270 -15.61 -28.81 -53.38
CA GLU A 270 -16.71 -27.89 -53.07
C GLU A 270 -17.07 -27.91 -51.58
N LEU A 271 -17.08 -29.09 -50.93
CA LEU A 271 -17.27 -29.18 -49.48
C LEU A 271 -16.18 -28.45 -48.70
N LYS A 272 -14.94 -28.45 -49.21
CA LYS A 272 -13.84 -27.69 -48.60
C LYS A 272 -14.04 -26.18 -48.78
N LYS A 273 -14.58 -25.72 -49.91
CA LYS A 273 -14.93 -24.30 -50.12
C LYS A 273 -16.07 -23.87 -49.21
N LEU A 274 -17.10 -24.70 -49.06
CA LEU A 274 -18.24 -24.44 -48.19
C LEU A 274 -17.80 -24.25 -46.73
N LYS A 275 -16.89 -25.10 -46.22
CA LYS A 275 -16.27 -24.96 -44.88
C LYS A 275 -15.53 -23.64 -44.65
N THR A 276 -15.09 -22.97 -45.72
CA THR A 276 -14.31 -21.72 -45.64
C THR A 276 -15.14 -20.46 -45.90
N MET A 277 -16.40 -20.60 -46.29
CA MET A 277 -17.31 -19.46 -46.35
C MET A 277 -17.81 -19.17 -44.94
N ALA A 278 -17.71 -17.92 -44.50
CA ALA A 278 -18.25 -17.51 -43.22
C ALA A 278 -19.79 -17.59 -43.24
N PRO A 279 -20.45 -17.91 -42.10
CA PRO A 279 -21.91 -17.95 -42.04
C PRO A 279 -22.46 -16.56 -42.36
N MET A 280 -23.52 -16.49 -43.15
CA MET A 280 -24.35 -15.29 -43.29
C MET A 280 -25.39 -15.27 -42.18
#